data_AF-A0A7G9SPV8-F1
#
_entry.id   AF-A0A7G9SPV8-F1
#
_cell.length_a   1.000
_cell.length_b   1.000
_cell.length_c   1.000
_cell.angle_alpha   90.00
_cell.angle_beta   90.00
_cell.angle_gamma   90.00
#
_symmetry.space_group_name_H-M   'P 1'
#
loop_
_entity.id
_entity.type
_entity.pdbx_description
1 polymer ?
#
loop_
_entity_poly.entity_id
_entity_poly.type
_entity_poly.pdbx_seq_one_letter_code
_entity_poly.pdbx_strand_id
1 'polypeptide(L)'
;MIDDLPARLAQVAPDAACLFEGALDPMLSAAAPWLVKLDPDTPVTQMALRDGWNGHWGIVLVTDAGLDLRTVRAHLRRVLRVRAPDGSSMLFRFYDPRAFRTVIPVLDAPARKEFFGPIHGAYVESRNPDSVLFFARDGRPEPQALPLSTAA
;
A
#
# COMPACT_ATOMS: atom_id res chain seq x y z
N MET A 1 -7.37 1.33 -13.01
CA MET A 1 -5.93 1.03 -13.17
C MET A 1 -5.22 2.35 -13.40
N ILE A 2 -3.93 2.43 -13.07
CA ILE A 2 -3.15 3.64 -13.34
C ILE A 2 -2.53 3.45 -14.72
N ASP A 3 -2.85 4.34 -15.65
CA ASP A 3 -2.42 4.21 -17.04
C ASP A 3 -0.90 4.24 -17.14
N ASP A 4 -0.34 3.27 -17.89
CA ASP A 4 1.08 3.07 -18.16
C ASP A 4 1.98 3.12 -16.92
N LEU A 5 1.47 2.68 -15.76
CA LEU A 5 2.20 2.76 -14.50
C LEU A 5 3.63 2.20 -14.55
N PRO A 6 3.90 1.00 -15.12
CA PRO A 6 5.27 0.49 -15.16
C PRO A 6 6.23 1.42 -15.93
N ALA A 7 5.78 2.00 -17.04
CA ALA A 7 6.59 2.93 -17.84
C ALA A 7 6.80 4.26 -17.12
N ARG A 8 5.77 4.79 -16.45
CA ARG A 8 5.88 6.00 -15.62
C ARG A 8 6.87 5.78 -14.48
N LEU A 9 6.76 4.66 -13.75
CA LEU A 9 7.66 4.32 -12.65
C LEU A 9 9.11 4.18 -13.10
N ALA A 10 9.36 3.57 -14.26
CA ALA A 10 10.72 3.48 -14.80
C ALA A 10 11.40 4.84 -15.00
N GLN A 11 10.62 5.92 -15.19
CA GLN A 11 11.14 7.28 -15.36
C GLN A 11 11.31 8.01 -14.02
N VAL A 12 10.36 7.86 -13.09
CA VAL A 12 10.29 8.69 -11.87
C VAL A 12 10.69 7.98 -10.57
N ALA A 13 10.78 6.65 -10.60
CA ALA A 13 11.12 5.80 -9.46
C ALA A 13 11.79 4.50 -9.96
N PRO A 14 13.05 4.56 -10.44
CA PRO A 14 13.74 3.40 -11.03
C PRO A 14 13.90 2.23 -10.04
N ASP A 15 13.89 2.50 -8.74
CA ASP A 15 13.96 1.47 -7.69
C ASP A 15 12.58 0.85 -7.37
N ALA A 16 11.51 1.26 -8.05
CA ALA A 16 10.18 0.72 -7.85
C ALA A 16 10.15 -0.80 -8.05
N ALA A 17 9.42 -1.50 -7.19
CA ALA A 17 9.44 -2.95 -7.19
C ALA A 17 8.03 -3.55 -7.23
N CYS A 18 7.75 -4.34 -8.27
CA CYS A 18 6.51 -5.09 -8.39
C CYS A 18 6.40 -6.17 -7.30
N LEU A 19 5.21 -6.34 -6.69
CA LEU A 19 4.99 -7.39 -5.69
C LEU A 19 4.60 -8.74 -6.30
N PHE A 20 4.36 -8.85 -7.60
CA PHE A 20 4.22 -10.14 -8.28
C PHE A 20 5.61 -10.72 -8.65
N GLU A 21 5.69 -12.01 -8.98
CA GLU A 21 6.94 -12.72 -9.34
C GLU A 21 7.04 -13.00 -10.82
N GLY A 22 8.28 -13.13 -11.28
CA GLY A 22 8.59 -13.65 -12.61
C GLY A 22 8.45 -12.62 -13.72
N ALA A 23 8.69 -13.08 -14.94
CA ALA A 23 8.38 -12.33 -16.14
C ALA A 23 6.85 -12.27 -16.28
N LEU A 24 6.28 -11.12 -15.93
CA LEU A 24 4.85 -10.86 -16.12
C LEU A 24 4.63 -10.44 -17.56
N ASP A 25 3.54 -10.91 -18.16
CA ASP A 25 3.08 -10.29 -19.39
C ASP A 25 2.71 -8.81 -19.13
N PRO A 26 2.73 -7.95 -20.17
CA PRO A 26 2.51 -6.51 -19.99
C PRO A 26 1.17 -6.16 -19.33
N MET A 27 0.11 -6.93 -19.60
CA MET A 27 -1.23 -6.68 -19.07
C MET A 27 -1.26 -6.98 -17.57
N LEU A 28 -0.65 -8.09 -17.14
CA LEU A 28 -0.53 -8.43 -15.73
C LEU A 28 0.36 -7.45 -14.97
N SER A 29 1.46 -7.00 -15.60
CA SER A 29 2.37 -5.98 -15.03
C SER A 29 1.67 -4.64 -14.78
N ALA A 30 0.80 -4.21 -15.71
CA ALA A 30 0.01 -2.99 -15.59
C ALA A 30 -1.04 -3.06 -14.46
N ALA A 31 -1.53 -4.26 -14.15
CA ALA A 31 -2.48 -4.50 -13.06
C ALA A 31 -1.81 -4.87 -11.72
N ALA A 32 -0.49 -5.09 -11.71
CA ALA A 32 0.22 -5.54 -10.53
C ALA A 32 0.37 -4.43 -9.49
N PRO A 33 0.42 -4.78 -8.19
CA PRO A 33 0.78 -3.82 -7.16
C PRO A 33 2.29 -3.52 -7.21
N TRP A 34 2.61 -2.22 -7.21
CA TRP A 34 3.98 -1.70 -7.21
C TRP A 34 4.29 -1.03 -5.87
N LEU A 35 5.49 -1.28 -5.35
CA LEU A 35 6.02 -0.61 -4.18
C LEU A 35 7.03 0.45 -4.62
N VAL A 36 6.86 1.67 -4.12
CA VAL A 36 7.74 2.81 -4.38
C VAL A 36 8.17 3.44 -3.06
N LYS A 37 9.37 3.99 -3.03
CA LYS A 37 9.82 4.84 -1.92
C LYS A 37 9.32 6.26 -2.15
N LEU A 38 8.74 6.87 -1.12
CA LEU A 38 8.25 8.25 -1.18
C LEU A 38 9.22 9.16 -0.44
N ASP A 39 10.19 9.71 -1.16
CA ASP A 39 11.05 10.78 -0.63
C ASP A 39 10.38 12.14 -0.87
N PRO A 40 10.53 13.12 0.05
CA PRO A 40 9.96 14.47 -0.12
C PRO A 40 10.36 15.11 -1.46
N ASP A 41 9.44 15.88 -2.04
CA ASP A 41 9.64 16.66 -3.26
C ASP A 41 10.08 15.87 -4.51
N THR A 42 9.94 14.53 -4.51
CA THR A 42 10.19 13.70 -5.69
C THR A 42 8.96 13.61 -6.60
N PRO A 43 9.14 13.43 -7.93
CA PRO A 43 8.01 13.29 -8.85
C PRO A 43 7.08 12.11 -8.52
N VAL A 44 7.62 10.99 -8.03
CA VAL A 44 6.81 9.83 -7.62
C VAL A 44 5.95 10.14 -6.40
N THR A 45 6.45 10.94 -5.45
CA THR A 45 5.68 11.40 -4.28
C THR A 45 4.57 12.33 -4.69
N GLN A 46 4.83 13.28 -5.59
CA GLN A 46 3.78 14.17 -6.10
C GLN A 46 2.71 13.37 -6.87
N MET A 47 3.13 12.46 -7.74
CA MET A 47 2.22 11.57 -8.47
C MET A 47 1.34 10.75 -7.52
N ALA A 48 1.93 10.15 -6.48
CA ALA A 48 1.18 9.30 -5.55
C ALA A 48 0.23 10.10 -4.65
N LEU A 49 0.69 11.24 -4.11
CA LEU A 49 -0.03 11.97 -3.06
C LEU A 49 -0.89 13.13 -3.57
N ARG A 50 -0.54 13.76 -4.69
CA ARG A 50 -1.35 14.84 -5.29
C ARG A 50 -2.30 14.31 -6.36
N ASP A 51 -1.80 13.53 -7.31
CA ASP A 51 -2.60 13.08 -8.46
C ASP A 51 -3.44 11.84 -8.12
N GLY A 52 -2.86 10.90 -7.36
CA GLY A 52 -3.46 9.60 -7.09
C GLY A 52 -4.35 9.52 -5.86
N TRP A 53 -4.25 10.48 -4.93
CA TRP A 53 -5.01 10.46 -3.69
C TRP A 53 -6.52 10.64 -3.96
N ASN A 54 -7.37 9.94 -3.22
CA ASN A 54 -8.81 9.80 -3.49
C ASN A 54 -9.17 9.10 -4.82
N GLY A 55 -8.17 8.67 -5.61
CA GLY A 55 -8.34 7.92 -6.85
C GLY A 55 -8.29 6.41 -6.69
N HIS A 56 -8.21 5.88 -5.46
CA HIS A 56 -8.02 4.45 -5.17
C HIS A 56 -6.71 3.86 -5.73
N TRP A 57 -5.64 4.66 -5.87
CA TRP A 57 -4.39 4.21 -6.48
C TRP A 57 -3.58 3.26 -5.59
N GLY A 58 -3.67 3.41 -4.27
CA GLY A 58 -2.89 2.60 -3.34
C GLY A 58 -3.00 3.08 -1.90
N ILE A 59 -2.11 2.55 -1.07
CA ILE A 59 -1.94 2.93 0.34
C ILE A 59 -0.53 3.45 0.57
N VAL A 60 -0.32 4.25 1.62
CA VAL A 60 1.00 4.75 2.01
C VAL A 60 1.43 4.06 3.30
N LEU A 61 2.58 3.40 3.28
CA LEU A 61 3.11 2.66 4.42
C LEU A 61 4.09 3.52 5.21
N VAL A 62 4.04 3.42 6.54
CA VAL A 62 4.96 4.13 7.44
C VAL A 62 5.98 3.13 7.97
N THR A 63 7.26 3.38 7.73
CA THR A 63 8.38 2.52 8.15
C THR A 63 9.48 3.36 8.80
N ASP A 64 10.46 2.70 9.41
CA ASP A 64 11.70 3.38 9.79
C ASP A 64 12.44 3.91 8.55
N ALA A 65 13.07 5.07 8.68
CA ALA A 65 13.77 5.74 7.58
C ALA A 65 14.92 4.90 6.97
N GLY A 66 15.53 4.03 7.77
CA GLY A 66 16.61 3.14 7.33
C GLY A 66 16.14 1.79 6.80
N LEU A 67 14.83 1.50 6.80
CA LEU A 67 14.32 0.21 6.34
C LEU A 67 14.39 0.13 4.82
N ASP A 68 15.09 -0.87 4.30
CA ASP A 68 15.29 -1.00 2.87
C ASP A 68 14.01 -1.48 2.13
N LEU A 69 13.84 -1.01 0.89
CA LEU A 69 12.67 -1.31 0.06
C LEU A 69 12.51 -2.81 -0.21
N ARG A 70 13.61 -3.56 -0.29
CA ARG A 70 13.61 -5.00 -0.58
C ARG A 70 13.04 -5.80 0.59
N THR A 71 13.33 -5.39 1.82
CA THR A 71 12.83 -5.96 3.06
C THR A 71 11.33 -5.70 3.18
N VAL A 72 10.90 -4.47 2.92
CA VAL A 72 9.46 -4.13 2.86
C VAL A 72 8.76 -4.98 1.79
N ARG A 73 9.32 -5.05 0.58
CA ARG A 73 8.79 -5.87 -0.52
C ARG A 73 8.68 -7.34 -0.13
N ALA A 74 9.73 -7.92 0.45
CA ALA A 74 9.74 -9.32 0.86
C ALA A 74 8.64 -9.62 1.88
N HIS A 75 8.45 -8.74 2.87
CA HIS A 75 7.36 -8.83 3.82
C HIS A 75 5.99 -8.75 3.14
N LEU A 76 5.73 -7.68 2.38
CA LEU A 76 4.45 -7.44 1.69
C LEU A 76 4.04 -8.60 0.77
N ARG A 77 5.01 -9.23 0.10
CA ARG A 77 4.78 -10.40 -0.76
C ARG A 77 4.26 -11.62 0.01
N ARG A 78 4.71 -11.82 1.25
CA ARG A 78 4.19 -12.87 2.13
C ARG A 78 2.72 -12.60 2.47
N VAL A 79 2.39 -11.34 2.76
CA VAL A 79 1.03 -10.93 3.14
C VAL A 79 0.06 -10.90 1.95
N LEU A 80 0.59 -10.80 0.73
CA LEU A 80 -0.18 -10.79 -0.51
C LEU A 80 -0.92 -12.11 -0.78
N ARG A 81 -0.44 -13.22 -0.21
CA ARG A 81 -1.03 -14.56 -0.37
C ARG A 81 -1.59 -15.01 0.97
N VAL A 82 -2.89 -15.29 1.02
CA VAL A 82 -3.58 -15.82 2.20
C VAL A 82 -4.17 -17.19 1.88
N ARG A 83 -4.30 -18.05 2.89
CA ARG A 83 -4.96 -19.35 2.74
C ARG A 83 -6.43 -19.24 3.14
N ALA A 84 -7.31 -19.76 2.30
CA ALA A 84 -8.72 -19.96 2.63
C ALA A 84 -8.91 -21.20 3.53
N PRO A 85 -10.07 -21.35 4.19
CA PRO A 85 -10.37 -22.50 5.05
C PRO A 85 -10.27 -23.86 4.33
N ASP A 86 -10.53 -23.89 3.02
CA ASP A 86 -10.41 -25.07 2.17
C ASP A 86 -8.95 -25.39 1.75
N GLY A 87 -7.99 -24.59 2.21
CA GLY A 87 -6.57 -24.72 1.89
C GLY A 87 -6.13 -24.04 0.59
N SER A 88 -7.05 -23.46 -0.19
CA SER A 88 -6.71 -22.74 -1.42
C SER A 88 -5.96 -21.44 -1.12
N SER A 89 -5.07 -21.04 -2.04
CA SER A 89 -4.33 -19.77 -1.93
C SER A 89 -5.11 -18.66 -2.64
N MET A 90 -5.40 -17.57 -1.92
CA MET A 90 -6.06 -16.39 -2.44
C MET A 90 -5.13 -15.18 -2.43
N LEU A 91 -5.37 -14.24 -3.34
CA LEU A 91 -4.67 -12.96 -3.36
C LEU A 91 -5.37 -11.98 -2.42
N PHE A 92 -4.68 -11.55 -1.36
CA PHE A 92 -5.16 -10.47 -0.51
C PHE A 92 -4.74 -9.13 -1.08
N ARG A 93 -5.69 -8.43 -1.70
CA ARG A 93 -5.50 -7.10 -2.30
C ARG A 93 -5.44 -5.99 -1.25
N PHE A 94 -4.57 -6.11 -0.25
CA PHE A 94 -4.41 -5.09 0.80
C PHE A 94 -4.03 -3.72 0.23
N TYR A 95 -3.39 -3.67 -0.93
CA TYR A 95 -3.02 -2.41 -1.59
C TYR A 95 -4.21 -1.64 -2.17
N ASP A 96 -5.41 -2.23 -2.27
CA ASP A 96 -6.63 -1.51 -2.62
C ASP A 96 -7.21 -0.85 -1.36
N PRO A 97 -7.33 0.49 -1.29
CA PRO A 97 -7.84 1.18 -0.11
C PRO A 97 -9.21 0.69 0.36
N ARG A 98 -10.07 0.24 -0.57
CA ARG A 98 -11.42 -0.24 -0.25
C ARG A 98 -11.35 -1.57 0.49
N ALA A 99 -10.48 -2.48 0.06
CA ALA A 99 -10.26 -3.75 0.74
C ALA A 99 -9.50 -3.56 2.06
N PHE A 100 -8.51 -2.67 2.10
CA PHE A 100 -7.75 -2.39 3.32
C PHE A 100 -8.66 -1.88 4.45
N ARG A 101 -9.54 -0.91 4.15
CA ARG A 101 -10.50 -0.35 5.11
C ARG A 101 -11.48 -1.37 5.69
N THR A 102 -11.77 -2.46 4.97
CA THR A 102 -12.70 -3.49 5.47
C THR A 102 -11.99 -4.60 6.23
N VAL A 103 -10.75 -4.94 5.84
CA VAL A 103 -10.04 -6.09 6.41
C VAL A 103 -9.21 -5.72 7.63
N ILE A 104 -8.50 -4.59 7.62
CA ILE A 104 -7.56 -4.29 8.71
C ILE A 104 -8.23 -4.07 10.08
N PRO A 105 -9.40 -3.40 10.18
CA PRO A 105 -10.12 -3.27 11.47
C PRO A 105 -10.57 -4.59 12.10
N VAL A 106 -10.79 -5.63 11.29
CA VAL A 106 -11.31 -6.92 11.77
C VAL A 106 -10.20 -7.88 12.21
N LEU A 107 -8.94 -7.54 11.98
CA LEU A 107 -7.81 -8.31 12.48
C LEU A 107 -7.68 -8.13 13.99
N ASP A 108 -7.51 -9.24 14.71
CA ASP A 108 -7.11 -9.19 16.11
C ASP A 108 -5.67 -8.64 16.25
N ALA A 109 -5.28 -8.30 17.48
CA ALA A 109 -3.98 -7.68 17.72
C ALA A 109 -2.79 -8.54 17.23
N PRO A 110 -2.75 -9.88 17.45
CA PRO A 110 -1.72 -10.74 16.88
C PRO A 110 -1.69 -10.73 15.34
N ALA A 111 -2.82 -10.95 14.67
CA ALA A 111 -2.88 -10.99 13.21
C ALA A 111 -2.54 -9.64 12.58
N ARG A 112 -2.96 -8.54 13.22
CA ARG A 112 -2.60 -7.19 12.77
C ARG A 112 -1.10 -6.94 12.90
N LYS A 113 -0.49 -7.35 14.00
CA LYS A 113 0.97 -7.25 14.19
C LYS A 113 1.73 -8.08 13.15
N GLU A 114 1.23 -9.27 12.82
CA GLU A 114 1.79 -10.11 11.76
C GLU A 114 1.63 -9.48 10.36
N PHE A 115 0.45 -8.92 10.07
CA PHE A 115 0.16 -8.24 8.80
C PHE A 115 1.14 -7.10 8.54
N PHE A 116 1.32 -6.21 9.52
CA PHE A 116 2.19 -5.05 9.36
C PHE A 116 3.68 -5.41 9.48
N GLY A 117 4.05 -6.35 10.35
CA GLY A 117 5.45 -6.75 10.54
C GLY A 117 6.35 -5.54 10.86
N PRO A 118 7.33 -5.20 10.00
CA PRO A 118 8.22 -4.05 10.20
C PRO A 118 7.57 -2.69 9.91
N ILE A 119 6.33 -2.67 9.41
CA ILE A 119 5.59 -1.44 9.09
C ILE A 119 4.89 -0.93 10.36
N HIS A 120 4.98 0.35 10.65
CA HIS A 120 4.36 0.96 11.84
C HIS A 120 2.87 1.23 11.65
N GLY A 121 2.45 1.44 10.41
CA GLY A 121 1.05 1.68 10.05
C GLY A 121 0.90 2.06 8.58
N ALA A 122 -0.31 2.41 8.20
CA ALA A 122 -0.61 2.88 6.85
C ALA A 122 -1.58 4.05 6.85
N TYR A 123 -1.32 5.02 5.98
CA TYR A 123 -2.30 6.03 5.59
C TYR A 123 -3.10 5.51 4.40
N VAL A 124 -4.41 5.69 4.49
CA VAL A 124 -5.39 5.24 3.50
C VAL A 124 -6.43 6.33 3.34
N GLU A 125 -6.78 6.65 2.10
CA GLU A 125 -7.86 7.61 1.82
C GLU A 125 -9.15 7.21 2.57
N SER A 126 -9.94 8.20 2.98
CA SER A 126 -11.24 7.98 3.61
C SER A 126 -12.35 7.90 2.57
N ARG A 127 -13.59 7.61 3.01
CA ARG A 127 -14.79 7.85 2.18
C ARG A 127 -15.12 9.34 2.08
N ASN A 128 -14.67 10.14 3.06
CA ASN A 128 -14.72 11.59 3.00
C ASN A 128 -13.40 12.09 2.36
N PRO A 129 -13.44 12.75 1.19
CA PRO A 129 -12.25 13.15 0.45
C PRO A 129 -11.34 14.14 1.20
N ASP A 130 -11.89 14.85 2.19
CA ASP A 130 -11.17 15.84 3.00
C ASP A 130 -10.51 15.21 4.25
N SER A 131 -10.39 13.89 4.28
CA SER A 131 -9.79 13.15 5.40
C SER A 131 -8.95 11.97 4.95
N VAL A 132 -7.98 11.64 5.79
CA VAL A 132 -7.17 10.43 5.70
C VAL A 132 -7.38 9.57 6.94
N LEU A 133 -7.35 8.25 6.76
CA LEU A 133 -7.36 7.27 7.84
C LEU A 133 -5.93 6.79 8.09
N PHE A 134 -5.51 6.80 9.35
CA PHE A 134 -4.29 6.15 9.79
C PHE A 134 -4.60 4.86 10.54
N PHE A 135 -4.08 3.75 10.05
CA PHE A 135 -4.16 2.43 10.68
C PHE A 135 -2.82 2.10 11.31
N ALA A 136 -2.77 1.97 12.64
CA ALA A 136 -1.56 1.63 13.35
C ALA A 136 -1.38 0.10 13.46
N ARG A 137 -0.13 -0.38 13.44
CA ARG A 137 0.20 -1.76 13.77
C ARG A 137 -0.20 -2.08 15.20
N ASP A 138 0.22 -1.23 16.13
CA ASP A 138 0.06 -1.41 17.56
C ASP A 138 -1.09 -0.54 18.09
N GLY A 139 -1.72 -0.96 19.20
CA GLY A 139 -2.81 -0.20 19.83
C GLY A 139 -4.22 -0.61 19.37
N ARG A 140 -5.09 0.37 19.11
CA ARG A 140 -6.50 0.14 18.79
C ARG A 140 -6.71 -0.28 17.33
N PRO A 141 -7.68 -1.17 17.02
CA PRO A 141 -7.98 -1.58 15.64
C PRO A 141 -8.69 -0.50 14.83
N GLU A 142 -9.40 0.42 15.49
CA GLU A 142 -10.08 1.52 14.81
C GLU A 142 -9.06 2.50 14.21
N PRO A 143 -9.23 2.90 12.94
CA PRO A 143 -8.35 3.89 12.34
C PRO A 143 -8.58 5.27 12.97
N GLN A 144 -7.51 6.06 13.04
CA GLN A 144 -7.60 7.47 13.35
C GLN A 144 -7.94 8.27 12.10
N ALA A 145 -9.03 9.03 12.12
CA ALA A 145 -9.33 10.01 11.08
C ALA A 145 -8.56 11.30 11.31
N LEU A 146 -7.89 11.79 10.26
CA LEU A 146 -7.14 13.04 10.27
C LEU A 146 -7.65 13.93 9.12
N PRO A 147 -7.73 15.25 9.31
CA PRO A 147 -8.07 16.16 8.22
C PRO A 147 -6.96 16.11 7.16
N LEU A 148 -7.37 16.07 5.88
CA LEU A 148 -6.46 16.25 4.76
C LEU A 148 -6.51 17.73 4.38
N SER A 149 -5.51 18.51 4.79
CA SER A 149 -5.43 19.90 4.35
C SER A 149 -5.07 19.93 2.87
N THR A 150 -5.86 20.62 2.05
CA THR A 150 -5.44 20.99 0.71
C THR A 150 -4.21 21.88 0.84
N ALA A 151 -3.06 21.42 0.38
CA ALA A 151 -1.93 22.32 0.17
C ALA A 151 -2.37 23.34 -0.89
N ALA A 152 -2.49 24.61 -0.47
CA ALA A 152 -2.83 25.73 -1.34
C ALA A 152 -1.77 25.95 -2.43
#